data_AF-A0A2X2T7L6-F1
#
_entry.id   AF-A0A2X2T7L6-F1
#
_cell.length_a   1.000
_cell.length_b   1.000
_cell.length_c   1.000
_cell.angle_alpha   90.00
_cell.angle_beta   90.00
_cell.angle_gamma   90.00
#
_symmetry.space_group_name_H-M   'P 1'
#
loop_
_entity.id
_entity.type
_entity.pdbx_description
1 polymer ?
#
loop_
_entity_poly.entity_id
_entity_poly.type
_entity_poly.pdbx_seq_one_letter_code
_entity_poly.pdbx_strand_id
1 'polypeptide(L)'
;MGANQVLGIAQALYETHKVTTYPRTDCGYLPVSMRGEVPAVMAALVKTDPAIAPVVATLDQAFVSRIWNDKKITAHHAIIPTRQACDMAALSEEERKVYQLIRQHYLAQFLPLQETDITDATFNIGGQLFRTRGRVEVVPGWRVLFAADKAQPGDTPARVESVCCLPGHRG
;
A
#
# COMPACT_ATOMS: atom_id res chain seq x y z
N MET A 1 18.33 -1.06 3.99
CA MET A 1 18.61 -0.73 2.57
C MET A 1 18.70 0.78 2.42
N GLY A 2 19.80 1.29 1.87
CA GLY A 2 19.94 2.72 1.54
C GLY A 2 19.27 3.09 0.21
N ALA A 3 19.00 4.37 -0.02
CA ALA A 3 18.30 4.84 -1.23
C ALA A 3 19.02 4.44 -2.54
N ASN A 4 20.36 4.58 -2.60
CA ASN A 4 21.14 4.20 -3.78
C ASN A 4 21.11 2.69 -4.05
N GLN A 5 21.08 1.88 -3.00
CA GLN A 5 21.00 0.42 -3.10
C GLN A 5 19.63 0.01 -3.68
N VAL A 6 18.54 0.61 -3.20
CA VAL A 6 17.18 0.36 -3.70
C VAL A 6 17.07 0.75 -5.17
N LEU A 7 17.63 1.89 -5.57
CA LEU A 7 17.64 2.29 -6.98
C LEU A 7 18.42 1.30 -7.85
N GLY A 8 19.58 0.82 -7.40
CA GLY A 8 20.35 -0.20 -8.12
C GLY A 8 19.56 -1.50 -8.31
N ILE A 9 18.89 -1.97 -7.26
CA ILE A 9 18.02 -3.15 -7.30
C ILE A 9 16.84 -2.94 -8.26
N ALA A 10 16.15 -1.79 -8.17
CA ALA A 10 15.04 -1.48 -9.05
C ALA A 10 15.48 -1.40 -10.52
N GLN A 11 16.69 -0.88 -10.78
CA GLN A 11 17.29 -0.87 -12.12
C GLN A 11 17.54 -2.30 -12.63
N ALA A 12 18.06 -3.20 -11.81
CA ALA A 12 18.26 -4.60 -12.17
C ALA A 12 16.93 -5.34 -12.46
N LEU A 13 15.89 -5.10 -11.64
CA LEU A 13 14.55 -5.62 -11.87
C LEU A 13 13.93 -5.15 -13.19
N TYR A 14 14.30 -3.96 -13.67
CA TYR A 14 13.85 -3.39 -14.94
C TYR A 14 14.68 -3.86 -16.15
N GLU A 15 16.01 -3.74 -16.10
CA GLU A 15 16.87 -3.97 -17.28
C GLU A 15 17.25 -5.44 -17.46
N THR A 16 17.63 -6.10 -16.37
CA THR A 16 18.10 -7.49 -16.37
C THR A 16 16.92 -8.45 -16.38
N HIS A 17 16.05 -8.34 -15.37
CA HIS A 17 14.96 -9.30 -15.16
C HIS A 17 13.72 -8.95 -15.98
N LYS A 18 13.49 -7.66 -16.29
CA LYS A 18 12.34 -7.14 -17.04
C LYS A 18 10.98 -7.42 -16.37
N VAL A 19 10.99 -7.47 -15.05
CA VAL A 19 9.82 -7.84 -14.22
C VAL A 19 9.13 -6.63 -13.60
N THR A 20 9.72 -5.44 -13.74
CA THR A 20 9.13 -4.16 -13.31
C THR A 20 9.24 -3.11 -14.42
N THR A 21 8.47 -2.04 -14.33
CA THR A 21 8.55 -0.90 -15.24
C THR A 21 9.63 0.10 -14.83
N TYR A 22 9.89 1.10 -15.67
CA TYR A 22 11.01 2.04 -15.52
C TYR A 22 11.08 2.67 -14.11
N PRO A 23 12.19 2.50 -13.36
CA PRO A 23 12.23 2.79 -11.93
C PRO A 23 12.62 4.22 -11.57
N ARG A 24 12.99 5.05 -12.56
CA ARG A 24 13.37 6.45 -12.35
C ARG A 24 12.19 7.36 -12.66
N THR A 25 11.17 7.26 -11.82
CA THR A 25 9.91 7.98 -11.94
C THR A 25 9.52 8.60 -10.61
N ASP A 26 8.99 9.81 -10.65
CA ASP A 26 8.37 10.50 -9.51
C ASP A 26 6.84 10.37 -9.52
N CYS A 27 6.28 9.73 -10.55
CA CYS A 27 4.84 9.60 -10.74
C CYS A 27 4.28 8.41 -9.96
N GLY A 28 3.23 8.65 -9.17
CA GLY A 28 2.47 7.62 -8.46
C GLY A 28 1.20 7.15 -9.17
N TYR A 29 1.01 7.49 -10.45
CA TYR A 29 -0.21 7.22 -11.23
C TYR A 29 0.06 6.32 -12.42
N LEU A 30 -0.99 5.67 -12.93
CA LEU A 30 -0.99 4.82 -14.11
C LEU A 30 -1.91 5.40 -15.20
N PRO A 31 -1.55 5.26 -16.49
CA PRO A 31 -2.43 5.61 -17.60
C PRO A 31 -3.71 4.76 -17.56
N VAL A 32 -4.85 5.34 -17.91
CA VAL A 32 -6.13 4.64 -17.95
C VAL A 32 -6.11 3.53 -19.01
N SER A 33 -5.35 3.71 -20.10
CA SER A 33 -5.17 2.71 -21.16
C SER A 33 -4.54 1.40 -20.68
N MET A 34 -3.71 1.43 -19.62
CA MET A 34 -3.06 0.22 -19.08
C MET A 34 -4.01 -0.70 -18.31
N ARG A 35 -5.27 -0.28 -18.07
CA ARG A 35 -6.26 -1.15 -17.41
C ARG A 35 -6.53 -2.45 -18.16
N GLY A 36 -6.45 -2.42 -19.50
CA GLY A 36 -6.62 -3.62 -20.32
C GLY A 36 -5.54 -4.69 -20.07
N GLU A 37 -4.43 -4.32 -19.44
CA GLU A 37 -3.29 -5.21 -19.18
C GLU A 37 -3.36 -5.92 -17.83
N VAL A 38 -4.26 -5.47 -16.92
CA VAL A 38 -4.41 -6.00 -15.56
C VAL A 38 -4.51 -7.54 -15.56
N PRO A 39 -5.35 -8.19 -16.39
CA PRO A 39 -5.45 -9.65 -16.38
C PRO A 39 -4.11 -10.35 -16.71
N ALA A 40 -3.35 -9.78 -17.64
CA ALA A 40 -2.05 -10.32 -18.05
C ALA A 40 -0.98 -10.14 -16.97
N VAL A 41 -0.98 -8.98 -16.28
CA VAL A 41 -0.09 -8.74 -15.13
C VAL A 41 -0.44 -9.72 -14.00
N MET A 42 -1.72 -9.87 -13.65
CA MET A 42 -2.16 -10.82 -12.61
C MET A 42 -1.75 -12.26 -12.93
N ALA A 43 -1.93 -12.71 -14.18
CA ALA A 43 -1.50 -14.03 -14.62
C ALA A 43 0.03 -14.22 -14.51
N ALA A 44 0.81 -13.21 -14.88
CA ALA A 44 2.27 -13.23 -14.74
C ALA A 44 2.70 -13.30 -13.27
N LEU A 45 2.00 -12.60 -12.37
CA LEU A 45 2.25 -12.65 -10.93
C LEU A 45 1.97 -14.03 -10.35
N VAL A 46 0.83 -14.65 -10.68
CA VAL A 46 0.50 -16.02 -10.23
C VAL A 46 1.50 -17.05 -10.78
N LYS A 47 1.95 -16.89 -12.03
CA LYS A 47 2.98 -17.77 -12.61
C LYS A 47 4.34 -17.61 -11.92
N THR A 48 4.68 -16.39 -11.52
CA THR A 48 5.90 -16.05 -10.80
C THR A 48 5.92 -16.65 -9.39
N ASP A 49 4.79 -16.54 -8.70
CA ASP A 49 4.61 -17.01 -7.33
C ASP A 49 3.22 -17.64 -7.17
N PRO A 50 3.11 -18.97 -7.30
CA PRO A 50 1.82 -19.64 -7.14
C PRO A 50 1.16 -19.44 -5.77
N ALA A 51 1.93 -19.09 -4.73
CA ALA A 51 1.41 -18.93 -3.38
C ALA A 51 0.46 -17.73 -3.25
N ILE A 52 0.53 -16.74 -4.16
CA ILE A 52 -0.37 -15.58 -4.15
C ILE A 52 -1.68 -15.83 -4.90
N ALA A 53 -1.87 -16.98 -5.54
CA ALA A 53 -3.10 -17.30 -6.28
C ALA A 53 -4.38 -17.13 -5.44
N PRO A 54 -4.45 -17.56 -4.17
CA PRO A 54 -5.63 -17.35 -3.34
C PRO A 54 -5.92 -15.86 -3.09
N VAL A 55 -4.88 -15.03 -2.94
CA VAL A 55 -5.03 -13.58 -2.78
C VAL A 55 -5.53 -12.96 -4.08
N VAL A 56 -4.95 -13.31 -5.22
CA VAL A 56 -5.38 -12.79 -6.53
C VAL A 56 -6.84 -13.16 -6.82
N ALA A 57 -7.30 -14.33 -6.39
CA ALA A 57 -8.67 -14.78 -6.55
C ALA A 57 -9.70 -13.97 -5.75
N THR A 58 -9.30 -13.26 -4.69
CA THR A 58 -10.20 -12.39 -3.90
C THR A 58 -10.22 -10.95 -4.38
N LEU A 59 -9.36 -10.58 -5.34
CA LEU A 59 -9.27 -9.21 -5.84
C LEU A 59 -10.42 -8.89 -6.80
N ASP A 60 -10.99 -7.69 -6.65
CA ASP A 60 -11.90 -7.12 -7.63
C ASP A 60 -11.09 -6.41 -8.72
N GLN A 61 -10.85 -7.08 -9.84
CA GLN A 61 -10.14 -6.49 -10.98
C GLN A 61 -10.93 -5.38 -11.67
N ALA A 62 -12.24 -5.26 -11.41
CA ALA A 62 -13.06 -4.14 -11.89
C ALA A 62 -12.95 -2.90 -10.99
N PHE A 63 -12.47 -3.04 -9.75
CA PHE A 63 -12.25 -1.93 -8.84
C PHE A 63 -11.28 -0.92 -9.44
N VAL A 64 -11.67 0.36 -9.41
CA VAL A 64 -10.88 1.46 -9.97
C VAL A 64 -10.38 2.34 -8.84
N SER A 65 -9.15 2.08 -8.40
CA SER A 65 -8.49 2.97 -7.45
C SER A 65 -8.12 4.31 -8.10
N ARG A 66 -7.76 5.29 -7.28
CA ARG A 66 -7.41 6.66 -7.73
C ARG A 66 -6.17 6.74 -8.62
N ILE A 67 -5.38 5.67 -8.75
CA ILE A 67 -4.09 5.73 -9.47
C ILE A 67 -4.28 5.80 -10.98
N TRP A 68 -5.42 5.35 -11.51
CA TRP A 68 -5.70 5.36 -12.95
C TRP A 68 -6.11 6.78 -13.38
N ASN A 69 -5.13 7.61 -13.76
CA ASN A 69 -5.37 9.03 -14.00
C ASN A 69 -4.35 9.65 -14.97
N ASP A 70 -4.73 9.76 -16.25
CA ASP A 70 -3.88 10.32 -17.30
C ASP A 70 -3.44 11.76 -17.02
N LYS A 71 -4.27 12.55 -16.32
CA LYS A 71 -3.97 13.97 -16.00
C LYS A 71 -2.87 14.13 -14.95
N LYS A 72 -2.50 13.05 -14.26
CA LYS A 72 -1.47 13.04 -13.21
C LYS A 72 -0.20 12.34 -13.65
N ILE A 73 -0.15 11.86 -14.90
CA ILE A 73 1.04 11.28 -15.50
C ILE A 73 2.03 12.39 -15.87
N THR A 74 3.30 12.16 -15.55
CA THR A 74 4.42 13.04 -15.94
C THR A 74 5.12 12.43 -17.16
N ALA A 75 6.46 12.44 -17.21
CA ALA A 75 7.21 11.78 -18.28
C ALA A 75 7.09 10.25 -18.23
N HIS A 76 6.88 9.69 -17.03
CA HIS A 76 6.73 8.27 -16.77
C HIS A 76 5.54 8.02 -15.85
N HIS A 77 5.12 6.76 -15.75
CA HIS A 77 4.07 6.32 -14.83
C HIS A 77 4.68 5.62 -13.60
N ALA A 78 3.85 5.14 -12.67
CA ALA A 78 4.29 4.42 -11.48
C ALA A 78 5.02 3.11 -11.78
N ILE A 79 5.91 2.70 -10.88
CA ILE A 79 6.63 1.41 -10.96
C ILE A 79 5.64 0.28 -10.64
N ILE A 80 5.42 -0.62 -11.59
CA ILE A 80 4.53 -1.78 -11.44
C ILE A 80 5.20 -3.05 -11.97
N PRO A 81 4.71 -4.25 -11.60
CA PRO A 81 5.10 -5.49 -12.26
C PRO A 81 4.73 -5.48 -13.75
N THR A 82 5.52 -6.18 -14.57
CA THR A 82 5.22 -6.35 -15.99
C THR A 82 4.34 -7.57 -16.26
N ARG A 83 3.97 -7.79 -17.53
CA ARG A 83 3.26 -8.98 -18.01
C ARG A 83 4.18 -10.21 -18.13
N GLN A 84 5.46 -10.09 -17.74
CA GLN A 84 6.45 -11.14 -17.81
C GLN A 84 6.54 -11.85 -16.46
N ALA A 85 6.44 -13.19 -16.48
CA ALA A 85 6.70 -13.98 -15.28
C ALA A 85 8.20 -13.94 -14.93
N CYS A 86 8.47 -13.88 -13.63
CA CYS A 86 9.82 -13.86 -13.07
C CYS A 86 10.18 -15.27 -12.57
N ASP A 87 11.43 -15.70 -12.79
CA ASP A 87 12.01 -16.78 -12.02
C ASP A 87 12.50 -16.23 -10.68
N MET A 88 11.75 -16.49 -9.61
CA MET A 88 12.07 -16.01 -8.26
C MET A 88 13.39 -16.56 -7.71
N ALA A 89 13.91 -17.67 -8.26
CA ALA A 89 15.19 -18.25 -7.88
C ALA A 89 16.38 -17.45 -8.46
N ALA A 90 16.18 -16.77 -9.59
CA ALA A 90 17.20 -15.96 -10.25
C ALA A 90 17.43 -14.59 -9.57
N LEU A 91 16.50 -14.17 -8.71
CA LEU A 91 16.62 -12.94 -7.92
C LEU A 91 17.49 -13.19 -6.68
N SER A 92 18.29 -12.19 -6.30
CA SER A 92 18.87 -12.11 -4.96
C SER A 92 17.79 -11.91 -3.90
N GLU A 93 18.14 -12.11 -2.63
CA GLU A 93 17.20 -11.89 -1.53
C GLU A 93 16.69 -10.45 -1.47
N GLU A 94 17.56 -9.47 -1.73
CA GLU A 94 17.19 -8.06 -1.72
C GLU A 94 16.30 -7.69 -2.93
N GLU A 95 16.61 -8.22 -4.12
CA GLU A 95 15.74 -8.08 -5.30
C GLU A 95 14.36 -8.69 -5.06
N ARG A 96 14.29 -9.88 -4.43
CA ARG A 96 13.01 -10.49 -4.06
C ARG A 96 12.19 -9.59 -3.15
N LYS A 97 12.81 -8.99 -2.12
CA LYS A 97 12.14 -8.07 -1.19
C LYS A 97 11.59 -6.83 -1.89
N VAL A 98 12.40 -6.18 -2.72
CA VAL A 98 11.95 -4.98 -3.46
C VAL A 98 10.84 -5.35 -4.46
N TYR A 99 11.00 -6.45 -5.18
CA TYR A 99 9.97 -6.90 -6.12
C TYR A 99 8.69 -7.31 -5.40
N GLN A 100 8.77 -7.95 -4.22
CA GLN A 100 7.61 -8.27 -3.40
C GLN A 100 6.84 -7.01 -2.98
N LEU A 101 7.57 -5.97 -2.55
CA LEU A 101 6.96 -4.69 -2.19
C LEU A 101 6.22 -4.05 -3.38
N ILE A 102 6.84 -4.03 -4.57
CA ILE A 102 6.21 -3.50 -5.79
C ILE A 102 4.92 -4.27 -6.12
N ARG A 103 4.96 -5.61 -6.03
CA ARG A 103 3.80 -6.47 -6.26
C ARG A 103 2.68 -6.21 -5.25
N GLN A 104 2.99 -6.16 -3.95
CA GLN A 104 2.01 -5.87 -2.90
C GLN A 104 1.31 -4.53 -3.13
N HIS A 105 2.06 -3.49 -3.48
CA HIS A 105 1.48 -2.18 -3.80
C HIS A 105 0.58 -2.19 -5.03
N TYR A 106 0.89 -3.01 -6.04
CA TYR A 106 0.02 -3.19 -7.20
C TYR A 106 -1.27 -3.96 -6.85
N LEU A 107 -1.17 -5.08 -6.11
CA LEU A 107 -2.33 -5.86 -5.67
C LEU A 107 -3.27 -5.04 -4.76
N ALA A 108 -2.72 -4.16 -3.92
CA ALA A 108 -3.48 -3.25 -3.08
C ALA A 108 -4.45 -2.33 -3.86
N GLN A 109 -4.22 -2.13 -5.16
CA GLN A 109 -5.06 -1.28 -6.02
C GLN A 109 -6.36 -1.95 -6.44
N PHE A 110 -6.57 -3.20 -6.07
CA PHE A 110 -7.74 -4.03 -6.35
C PHE A 110 -8.42 -4.51 -5.07
N LEU A 111 -8.07 -3.89 -3.94
CA LEU A 111 -8.69 -4.10 -2.64
C LEU A 111 -9.44 -2.83 -2.21
N PRO A 112 -10.49 -2.98 -1.38
CA PRO A 112 -11.23 -1.84 -0.88
C PRO A 112 -10.36 -0.92 -0.03
N LEU A 113 -10.84 0.31 0.14
CA LEU A 113 -10.24 1.24 1.08
C LEU A 113 -10.35 0.69 2.51
N GLN A 114 -9.41 1.11 3.33
CA GLN A 114 -9.48 0.84 4.76
C GLN A 114 -10.45 1.82 5.41
N GLU A 115 -11.36 1.30 6.24
CA GLU A 115 -12.39 2.08 6.93
C GLU A 115 -12.24 1.93 8.45
N THR A 116 -12.34 3.04 9.17
CA THR A 116 -12.28 3.11 10.64
C THR A 116 -13.39 4.02 11.14
N ASP A 117 -14.13 3.53 12.13
CA ASP A 117 -15.04 4.33 12.91
C ASP A 117 -14.26 5.08 13.99
N ILE A 118 -14.42 6.40 14.01
CA ILE A 118 -13.80 7.28 15.01
C ILE A 118 -14.89 7.85 15.89
N THR A 119 -14.81 7.56 17.19
CA THR A 119 -15.74 8.10 18.19
C THR A 119 -15.02 9.15 19.01
N ASP A 120 -15.43 10.41 18.90
CA ASP A 120 -14.95 11.51 19.72
C ASP A 120 -15.96 11.77 20.85
N ALA A 121 -15.53 11.65 22.11
CA ALA A 121 -16.33 12.02 23.27
C ALA A 121 -15.68 13.19 24.01
N THR A 122 -16.49 14.21 24.28
CA THR A 122 -16.06 15.43 24.97
C THR A 122 -16.88 15.61 26.23
N PHE A 123 -16.21 15.87 27.35
CA PHE A 123 -16.81 16.03 28.67
C PHE A 123 -16.46 17.39 29.24
N ASN A 124 -17.42 18.07 29.85
CA ASN A 124 -17.17 19.26 30.65
C ASN A 124 -17.35 18.89 32.12
N ILE A 125 -16.27 18.93 32.90
CA ILE A 125 -16.26 18.57 34.32
C ILE A 125 -15.71 19.77 35.08
N GLY A 126 -16.56 20.45 35.85
CA GLY A 126 -16.15 21.62 36.63
C GLY A 126 -15.63 22.79 35.78
N GLY A 127 -16.13 22.97 34.55
CA GLY A 127 -15.68 24.02 33.63
C GLY A 127 -14.44 23.66 32.81
N GLN A 128 -13.85 22.48 33.04
CA GLN A 128 -12.71 21.96 32.30
C GLN A 128 -13.17 21.00 31.20
N LEU A 129 -12.59 21.13 30.00
CA LEU A 129 -12.94 20.30 28.85
C LEU A 129 -11.99 19.11 28.73
N PHE A 130 -12.54 17.90 28.74
CA PHE A 130 -11.82 16.65 28.49
C PHE A 130 -12.26 16.08 27.17
N ARG A 131 -11.32 15.58 26.36
CA ARG A 131 -11.62 14.88 25.11
C ARG A 131 -10.96 13.51 25.14
N THR A 132 -11.71 12.51 24.67
CA THR A 132 -11.19 11.18 24.33
C THR A 132 -11.63 10.80 22.93
N ARG A 133 -10.84 9.96 22.28
CA ARG A 133 -11.08 9.47 20.94
C ARG A 133 -10.91 7.94 20.91
N GLY A 134 -11.98 7.24 20.57
CA GLY A 134 -11.96 5.81 20.25
C GLY A 134 -11.80 5.57 18.75
N ARG A 135 -11.21 4.44 18.38
CA ARG A 135 -11.09 3.98 16.99
C ARG A 135 -11.41 2.50 16.89
N VAL A 136 -12.23 2.13 15.91
CA VAL A 136 -12.58 0.74 15.60
C VAL A 136 -12.38 0.51 14.10
N GLU A 137 -11.55 -0.47 13.72
CA GLU A 137 -11.39 -0.85 12.32
C GLU A 137 -12.65 -1.59 11.84
N VAL A 138 -13.26 -1.11 10.76
CA VAL A 138 -14.50 -1.66 10.18
C VAL A 138 -14.18 -2.51 8.96
N VAL A 139 -13.32 -1.99 8.07
CA VAL A 139 -12.82 -2.69 6.90
C VAL A 139 -11.30 -2.56 6.88
N PRO A 140 -10.53 -3.65 6.97
CA PRO A 140 -9.07 -3.56 6.90
C PRO A 140 -8.58 -3.15 5.50
N GLY A 141 -9.34 -3.48 4.46
CA GLY A 141 -9.08 -3.09 3.08
C GLY A 141 -7.72 -3.56 2.59
N TRP A 142 -7.05 -2.72 1.78
CA TRP A 142 -5.71 -2.99 1.24
C TRP A 142 -4.63 -3.25 2.30
N ARG A 143 -4.84 -2.89 3.58
CA ARG A 143 -3.84 -3.10 4.65
C ARG A 143 -3.56 -4.56 4.95
N VAL A 144 -4.46 -5.48 4.60
CA VAL A 144 -4.27 -6.92 4.81
C VAL A 144 -2.99 -7.44 4.17
N LEU A 145 -2.53 -6.81 3.06
CA LEU A 145 -1.30 -7.20 2.36
C LEU A 145 -0.01 -6.81 3.10
N PHE A 146 -0.11 -5.94 4.11
CA PHE A 146 1.02 -5.37 4.85
C PHE A 146 0.97 -5.69 6.36
N ALA A 147 0.02 -6.52 6.79
CA ALA A 147 -0.23 -6.80 8.21
C ALA A 147 0.90 -7.63 8.86
N ALA A 148 1.51 -8.57 8.11
CA ALA A 148 2.62 -9.39 8.62
C ALA A 148 3.88 -8.56 8.97
N ASP A 149 4.11 -7.45 8.28
CA ASP A 149 5.23 -6.55 8.54
C ASP A 149 5.00 -5.64 9.77
N LYS A 150 3.77 -5.60 10.29
CA LYS A 150 3.34 -4.72 11.39
C LYS A 150 3.02 -5.45 12.68
N ALA A 151 3.35 -6.74 12.82
CA ALA A 151 3.20 -7.46 14.08
C ALA A 151 4.19 -6.92 15.14
N GLN A 152 3.89 -5.76 15.72
CA GLN A 152 4.39 -5.34 17.03
C GLN A 152 3.43 -5.89 18.10
N PRO A 153 3.95 -6.56 19.15
CA PRO A 153 3.11 -6.98 20.26
C PRO A 153 2.66 -5.74 21.03
N GLY A 154 1.42 -5.29 20.83
CA GLY A 154 0.88 -4.16 21.60
C GLY A 154 -0.33 -3.44 21.04
N ASP A 155 -0.78 -3.69 19.80
CA ASP A 155 -1.96 -3.01 19.25
C ASP A 155 -3.26 -3.65 19.78
N THR A 156 -3.54 -3.35 21.05
CA THR A 156 -4.83 -3.61 21.71
C THR A 156 -5.77 -2.47 21.30
N PRO A 157 -7.02 -2.73 20.86
CA PRO A 157 -7.93 -1.66 20.47
C PRO A 157 -8.49 -0.97 21.71
N ALA A 158 -7.75 0.01 22.24
CA ALA A 158 -8.24 1.10 23.09
C ALA A 158 -7.07 2.05 23.43
N ARG A 159 -6.53 2.77 22.44
CA ARG A 159 -5.65 3.90 22.74
C ARG A 159 -6.49 5.12 23.08
N VAL A 160 -6.73 5.33 24.38
CA VAL A 160 -7.31 6.55 24.94
C VAL A 160 -6.23 7.63 24.91
N GLU A 161 -6.27 8.51 23.90
CA GLU A 161 -5.49 9.76 23.95
C GLU A 161 -6.30 10.80 24.73
N SER A 162 -5.97 10.98 26.02
CA SER A 162 -6.45 12.10 26.81
C SER A 162 -5.62 13.34 26.49
N VAL A 163 -6.25 14.33 25.83
CA VAL A 163 -5.71 15.69 25.75
C VAL A 163 -6.50 16.54 26.74
N CYS A 164 -5.82 17.00 27.79
CA CYS A 164 -6.36 17.97 28.73
C CYS A 164 -6.02 19.37 28.21
N CYS A 165 -6.98 20.07 27.61
CA CYS A 165 -6.79 21.47 27.24
C CYS A 165 -7.07 22.34 28.48
N LEU A 166 -6.02 22.84 29.13
CA LEU A 166 -6.16 23.85 30.18
C LEU A 166 -6.71 25.15 29.56
N PRO A 167 -7.76 25.78 30.14
CA PRO A 167 -8.19 27.09 29.70
C PRO A 167 -7.12 28.12 30.08
N GLY A 168 -6.65 28.86 29.07
CA GLY A 168 -5.83 30.04 29.29
C GLY A 168 -6.61 31.05 30.13
N HIS A 169 -6.11 31.34 31.32
CA HIS A 169 -6.60 32.43 32.14
C HIS A 169 -6.44 33.75 31.36
N ARG A 170 -7.56 34.35 30.94
CA ARG A 170 -7.66 35.80 30.84
C ARG A 170 -8.37 36.29 32.09
N GLY A 171 -7.62 37.02 32.90
CA GLY A 171 -8.05 37.81 34.06
C GLY A 171 -6.99 38.89 34.26
#